data_AF-A0A8K0QBF3-F1
#
_entry.id   AF-A0A8K0QBF3-F1
#
_cell.length_a   1.000
_cell.length_b   1.000
_cell.length_c   1.000
_cell.angle_alpha   90.00
_cell.angle_beta   90.00
_cell.angle_gamma   90.00
#
_symmetry.space_group_name_H-M   'P 1'
#
loop_
_entity.id
_entity.type
_entity.pdbx_description
1 polymer ?
#
loop_
_entity_poly.entity_id
_entity_poly.type
_entity_poly.pdbx_seq_one_letter_code
_entity_poly.pdbx_strand_id
1 'polypeptide(L)' 'DRYKVAVGNVCSGRTLFKTKNGLLGLGPKLAKRDDAVCVFLGGSVPYVVRNLSLKGSDHHFVGECYLHGFMFGKAITMW' A
#
# COMPACT_ATOMS: atom_id res chain seq x y z
N ASP A 1 -20.99 19.50 0.91
CA ASP A 1 -20.78 18.27 0.10
C ASP A 1 -19.47 18.13 -0.70
N ARG A 2 -18.62 19.16 -0.83
CA ARG A 2 -17.36 19.08 -1.63
C ARG A 2 -16.37 17.98 -1.20
N TYR A 3 -16.15 17.80 0.11
CA TYR A 3 -15.17 16.81 0.60
C TYR A 3 -15.62 15.35 0.38
N LYS A 4 -16.94 15.08 0.40
CA LYS A 4 -17.48 13.76 0.10
C LYS A 4 -17.19 13.36 -1.34
N VAL A 5 -17.39 14.27 -2.29
CA VAL A 5 -17.10 14.03 -3.71
C VAL A 5 -15.61 13.80 -3.94
N ALA A 6 -14.75 14.62 -3.33
CA ALA A 6 -13.30 14.45 -3.44
C ALA A 6 -12.83 13.08 -2.90
N VAL A 7 -13.29 12.68 -1.71
CA VAL A 7 -12.97 11.36 -1.14
C VAL A 7 -13.55 10.24 -2.01
N GLY A 8 -14.79 10.37 -2.49
CA GLY A 8 -15.42 9.40 -3.38
C GLY A 8 -14.59 9.18 -4.65
N ASN A 9 -14.17 10.26 -5.33
CA ASN A 9 -13.40 10.17 -6.56
C ASN A 9 -12.02 9.54 -6.37
N VAL A 10 -11.32 9.88 -5.28
CA VAL A 10 -9.95 9.39 -5.03
C VAL A 10 -9.95 7.96 -4.46
N CYS A 11 -10.93 7.61 -3.64
CA CYS A 11 -10.98 6.33 -2.95
C CYS A 11 -11.85 5.27 -3.64
N SER A 12 -12.61 5.62 -4.68
CA SER A 12 -13.41 4.65 -5.42
C SER A 12 -12.54 3.52 -5.97
N GLY A 13 -12.93 2.27 -5.69
CA GLY A 13 -12.16 1.09 -6.09
C GLY A 13 -10.83 0.91 -5.34
N ARG A 14 -10.63 1.59 -4.20
CA ARG A 14 -9.44 1.49 -3.37
C ARG A 14 -9.80 1.02 -1.96
N THR A 15 -8.82 0.43 -1.29
CA THR A 15 -8.96 -0.03 0.10
C THR A 15 -8.18 0.89 1.01
N LEU A 16 -8.86 1.60 1.90
CA LEU A 16 -8.21 2.31 3.00
C LEU A 16 -7.67 1.27 3.99
N PHE A 17 -6.40 1.36 4.34
CA PHE A 17 -5.77 0.43 5.28
C PHE A 17 -4.91 1.17 6.30
N LYS A 18 -4.65 0.49 7.41
CA LYS A 18 -3.70 0.91 8.44
C LYS A 18 -2.70 -0.23 8.64
N THR A 19 -1.41 0.07 8.60
CA THR A 19 -0.35 -0.91 8.86
C THR A 19 -0.25 -1.23 10.35
N LYS A 20 0.46 -2.32 10.70
CA LYS A 20 0.68 -2.71 12.11
C LYS A 20 1.43 -1.64 12.92
N ASN A 21 2.32 -0.87 12.28
CA ASN A 21 3.01 0.28 12.89
C ASN A 21 2.21 1.60 12.82
N GLY A 22 0.94 1.55 12.42
CA GLY A 22 0.01 2.68 12.55
C GLY A 22 -0.03 3.65 11.38
N LEU A 23 0.67 3.38 10.29
CA LEU A 23 0.68 4.22 9.08
C LEU A 23 -0.63 4.05 8.30
N LEU A 24 -1.17 5.15 7.80
CA LEU A 24 -2.37 5.16 6.96
C LEU A 24 -2.00 5.06 5.48
N GLY A 25 -2.73 4.24 4.74
CA GLY A 25 -2.52 4.07 3.31
C GLY A 25 -3.79 3.79 2.53
N LEU A 26 -3.67 3.86 1.20
CA LEU A 26 -4.75 3.62 0.24
C LEU A 26 -4.27 2.65 -0.84
N GLY A 27 -4.73 1.42 -0.79
CA GLY A 27 -4.29 0.30 -1.60
C GLY A 27 -5.26 -0.09 -2.71
N PRO A 28 -4.93 -1.11 -3.52
CA PRO A 28 -5.83 -1.68 -4.51
C PRO A 28 -7.04 -2.32 -3.83
N LYS A 29 -8.17 -2.44 -4.56
CA LYS A 29 -9.40 -3.10 -4.07
C LYS A 29 -9.15 -4.50 -3.49
N LEU A 30 -8.17 -5.21 -4.03
CA LEU A 30 -7.82 -6.57 -3.63
C LEU A 30 -6.95 -6.65 -2.37
N ALA A 31 -6.51 -5.51 -1.82
CA ALA A 31 -5.76 -5.49 -0.57
C ALA A 31 -6.61 -6.04 0.58
N LYS A 32 -6.03 -6.90 1.41
CA LYS A 32 -6.70 -7.55 2.54
C LYS A 32 -5.80 -7.56 3.78
N ARG A 33 -6.37 -7.97 4.91
CA ARG A 33 -5.63 -8.14 6.17
C ARG A 33 -4.45 -9.10 5.97
N ASP A 34 -3.34 -8.78 6.62
CA ASP A 34 -2.07 -9.51 6.58
C ASP A 34 -1.31 -9.47 5.25
N ASP A 35 -1.79 -8.69 4.27
CA ASP A 35 -0.92 -8.21 3.20
C ASP A 35 0.18 -7.30 3.79
N ALA A 36 1.36 -7.33 3.18
CA ALA A 36 2.49 -6.49 3.54
C ALA A 36 2.59 -5.29 2.58
N VAL A 37 3.15 -4.19 3.07
CA VAL A 37 3.56 -3.07 2.24
C VAL A 37 5.08 -3.09 2.13
N CYS A 38 5.60 -3.06 0.91
CA CYS A 38 7.03 -2.98 0.65
C CYS A 38 7.33 -1.94 -0.42
N VAL A 39 8.55 -1.44 -0.42
CA VAL A 39 9.10 -0.65 -1.52
C VAL A 39 10.16 -1.52 -2.18
N PHE A 40 10.00 -1.81 -3.47
CA PHE A 40 11.02 -2.51 -4.22
C PHE A 40 12.24 -1.61 -4.41
N LEU A 41 13.44 -2.20 -4.38
CA LEU A 41 14.69 -1.46 -4.60
C LEU A 41 14.63 -0.70 -5.94
N GLY A 42 14.92 0.60 -5.90
CA GLY A 42 14.80 1.51 -7.04
C GLY A 42 13.38 1.98 -7.35
N GLY A 43 12.36 1.49 -6.64
CA GLY A 43 10.96 1.91 -6.76
C GLY A 43 10.70 3.27 -6.12
N SER A 44 9.86 4.09 -6.75
CA SER A 44 9.49 5.43 -6.26
C SER A 44 8.24 5.44 -5.38
N VAL A 45 7.51 4.31 -5.30
CA VAL A 45 6.24 4.18 -4.57
C VAL A 45 6.15 2.85 -3.79
N PRO A 46 5.31 2.77 -2.75
CA PRO A 46 5.00 1.53 -2.04
C PRO A 46 4.03 0.61 -2.79
N TYR A 47 4.16 -0.69 -2.53
CA TYR A 47 3.35 -1.76 -3.12
C TYR A 47 2.77 -2.66 -2.04
N VAL A 48 1.56 -3.16 -2.28
CA VAL A 48 0.95 -4.24 -1.52
C VAL A 48 1.39 -5.57 -2.11
N VAL A 49 1.99 -6.40 -1.26
CA VAL A 49 2.39 -7.77 -1.59
C VAL A 49 1.75 -8.73 -0.60
N ARG A 50 1.40 -9.92 -1.09
CA ARG A 50 0.75 -10.96 -0.29
C ARG A 50 1.64 -12.17 -0.22
N ASN A 51 2.02 -12.55 1.00
CA ASN A 51 2.71 -13.81 1.18
C ASN A 51 1.76 -14.98 0.86
N LEU A 52 2.18 -15.87 -0.03
CA LEU A 52 1.44 -17.07 -0.43
C LEU A 52 1.87 -18.33 0.31
N SER A 53 3.01 -18.30 1.01
CA SER A 53 3.59 -19.48 1.64
C SER A 53 3.77 -19.31 3.14
N LEU A 54 3.44 -20.36 3.88
CA LEU A 54 3.74 -20.43 5.32
C LEU A 54 5.22 -20.71 5.59
N LYS A 55 6.00 -21.16 4.58
CA LYS A 55 7.40 -21.61 4.74
C LYS A 55 8.35 -21.18 3.60
N GLY A 56 7.90 -20.34 2.67
CA GLY A 56 8.65 -19.97 1.46
C GLY A 56 8.66 -18.47 1.18
N SER A 57 9.35 -18.07 0.12
CA SER A 57 9.53 -16.67 -0.31
C SER A 57 8.52 -16.20 -1.36
N ASP A 58 7.50 -17.00 -1.65
CA ASP A 58 6.54 -16.69 -2.71
C ASP A 58 5.59 -15.58 -2.29
N HIS A 59 5.66 -14.48 -3.02
CA HIS A 59 4.79 -13.33 -2.81
C HIS A 59 3.99 -13.05 -4.09
N HIS A 60 2.69 -12.83 -3.91
CA HIS A 60 1.83 -12.31 -4.95
C HIS A 60 1.89 -10.78 -4.93
N PHE A 61 2.22 -10.19 -6.07
CA PHE A 61 2.07 -8.76 -6.27
C PHE A 61 0.59 -8.40 -6.35
N VAL A 62 0.10 -7.58 -5.41
CA VAL A 62 -1.32 -7.17 -5.38
C VAL A 62 -1.52 -5.85 -6.13
N GLY A 63 -0.59 -4.90 -5.98
CA GLY A 63 -0.62 -3.62 -6.68
C GLY A 63 0.05 -2.48 -5.92
N GLU A 64 0.17 -1.33 -6.58
CA GLU A 64 0.68 -0.09 -5.99
C GLU A 64 -0.26 0.48 -4.91
N CYS A 65 0.31 1.20 -3.94
CA CYS A 65 -0.46 1.88 -2.91
C CYS A 65 0.13 3.23 -2.51
N TYR A 66 -0.74 4.11 -2.05
CA TYR A 66 -0.32 5.27 -1.29
C TYR A 66 -0.03 4.84 0.14
N LEU A 67 1.13 5.23 0.68
CA LEU A 67 1.43 5.16 2.11
C LEU A 67 1.92 6.52 2.57
N HIS A 68 1.24 7.07 3.58
CA HIS A 68 1.56 8.41 4.06
C HIS A 68 3.02 8.50 4.54
N GLY A 69 3.77 9.45 3.99
CA GLY A 69 5.19 9.67 4.33
C GLY A 69 6.21 8.88 3.51
N PHE A 70 5.80 7.87 2.73
CA PHE A 70 6.71 6.94 2.03
C PHE A 70 6.64 7.02 0.50
N MET A 71 5.89 7.98 -0.04
CA MET A 71 5.85 8.27 -1.49
C MET A 71 7.09 9.04 -1.94
N PHE A 72 7.34 9.06 -3.25
CA PHE A 72 8.38 9.87 -3.92
C PHE A 72 9.80 9.53 -3.46
N GLY A 73 10.11 8.24 -3.36
CA GLY A 73 11.46 7.77 -3.03
C GLY A 73 11.88 7.96 -1.56
N LYS A 74 11.03 8.56 -0.71
CA LYS A 74 11.33 8.76 0.72
C LYS A 74 11.63 7.47 1.48
N ALA A 75 11.04 6.36 1.04
CA ALA A 75 11.32 5.07 1.64
C ALA A 75 12.78 4.60 1.44
N ILE A 76 13.39 4.94 0.29
CA ILE A 76 14.77 4.56 -0.03
C ILE A 76 15.75 5.46 0.71
N THR A 77 15.44 6.75 0.91
CA THR A 77 16.30 7.66 1.67
C THR A 77 16.41 7.32 3.16
N MET A 78 15.59 6.39 3.66
CA MET A 78 15.58 5.94 5.07
C MET A 78 16.28 4.60 5.29
N TRP A 79 16.88 4.01 4.26
CA TRP A 79 17.66 2.77 4.33
C TRP A 79 19.13 3.02 4.67
#